data_AF-A0A956HLX5-F1
#
_entry.id   AF-A0A956HLX5-F1
#
_cell.length_a   1.000
_cell.length_b   1.000
_cell.length_c   1.000
_cell.angle_alpha   90.00
_cell.angle_beta   90.00
_cell.angle_gamma   90.00
#
_symmetry.space_group_name_H-M   'P 1'
#
loop_
_entity.id
_entity.type
_entity.pdbx_description
1 polymer ?
#
loop_
_entity_poly.entity_id
_entity_poly.type
_entity_poly.pdbx_seq_one_letter_code
_entity_poly.pdbx_strand_id
1 'polypeptide(L)'
;TSATETDATTDETTDATTDEPTTEAATPPEVVMVVPDDGALGVDPKPQLAVTFSEVMNLNSITANTVDDVCQGSVQLSADGFATCVQIAAKPDTDDSLTFTLTPAGFLESATDYQLRVTTFAEDLEGEALVADYESAGFTIRYFHTITIDGLDDFTGDELFATTTPMFTGRVAWDTAFLYLGFQGPDFADGAPDAGSKFLVVYLGGPMGTASGVTYNTQQPTLPFSARWHLRYKLDDSFTSVLTWSGNAWVETGWSLVGATDHADDFVELRLPLAMLGDPDAIDLHASVLNEKGFAEATFAGVPDSSFVDGYDPDYGAHFTFELKGSTLPADTLP
;
A
#
# COMPACT_ATOMS: atom_id res chain seq x y z
N THR A 1 45.51 -8.72 -106.59
CA THR A 1 46.67 -9.44 -106.00
C THR A 1 46.46 -9.50 -104.50
N SER A 2 46.48 -10.72 -103.94
CA SER A 2 46.60 -11.10 -102.50
C SER A 2 45.54 -10.58 -101.48
N ALA A 3 44.79 -11.45 -100.76
CA ALA A 3 45.17 -12.26 -99.55
C ALA A 3 44.96 -11.43 -98.25
N THR A 4 44.44 -11.85 -97.09
CA THR A 4 43.85 -13.08 -96.50
C THR A 4 43.15 -12.66 -95.18
N GLU A 5 42.34 -13.56 -94.58
CA GLU A 5 41.75 -13.68 -93.22
C GLU A 5 42.36 -12.83 -92.07
N THR A 6 41.71 -12.52 -90.94
CA THR A 6 40.85 -13.28 -90.00
C THR A 6 40.42 -12.25 -88.94
N ASP A 7 39.23 -12.32 -88.33
CA ASP A 7 39.07 -11.75 -86.98
C ASP A 7 38.22 -12.64 -86.09
N ALA A 8 38.72 -12.78 -84.87
CA ALA A 8 38.41 -13.82 -83.91
C ALA A 8 37.32 -13.38 -82.94
N THR A 9 36.59 -14.38 -82.45
CA THR A 9 35.66 -14.32 -81.32
C THR A 9 36.29 -13.62 -80.11
N THR A 10 35.63 -12.59 -79.57
CA THR A 10 35.91 -12.09 -78.22
C THR A 10 34.74 -12.37 -77.29
N ASP A 11 35.14 -13.03 -76.21
CA ASP A 11 34.42 -13.60 -75.09
C ASP A 11 33.69 -12.54 -74.24
N GLU A 12 32.55 -12.93 -73.67
CA GLU A 12 31.87 -12.14 -72.64
C GLU A 12 32.72 -12.10 -71.37
N THR A 13 32.80 -10.94 -70.73
CA THR A 13 33.07 -10.87 -69.29
C THR A 13 32.20 -9.76 -68.72
N THR A 14 30.99 -10.14 -68.32
CA THR A 14 30.16 -9.36 -67.41
C THR A 14 30.86 -9.36 -66.05
N ASP A 15 31.37 -8.18 -65.66
CA ASP A 15 31.90 -7.91 -64.34
C ASP A 15 30.73 -7.99 -63.33
N ALA A 16 30.58 -9.14 -62.67
CA ALA A 16 29.66 -9.32 -61.57
C ALA A 16 30.34 -8.73 -60.33
N THR A 17 30.04 -7.47 -60.04
CA THR A 17 30.31 -6.89 -58.72
C THR A 17 29.39 -7.60 -57.73
N THR A 18 29.93 -8.58 -57.01
CA THR A 18 29.28 -9.20 -55.86
C THR A 18 29.23 -8.15 -54.76
N ASP A 19 28.10 -7.46 -54.65
CA ASP A 19 27.72 -6.72 -53.45
C ASP A 19 27.43 -7.79 -52.39
N GLU A 20 28.41 -8.10 -51.53
CA GLU A 20 28.11 -8.83 -50.30
C GLU A 20 27.19 -7.95 -49.47
N PRO A 21 26.02 -8.45 -49.03
CA PRO A 21 25.25 -7.71 -48.05
C PRO A 21 26.11 -7.66 -46.80
N THR A 22 26.51 -6.46 -46.41
CA THR A 22 27.05 -6.23 -45.08
C THR A 22 25.89 -6.47 -44.12
N THR A 23 25.85 -7.67 -43.53
CA THR A 23 24.96 -7.96 -42.40
C THR A 23 25.38 -7.02 -41.28
N GLU A 24 24.65 -5.93 -41.11
CA GLU A 24 24.72 -5.11 -39.91
C GLU A 24 24.45 -6.06 -38.74
N ALA A 25 25.38 -6.13 -37.79
CA ALA A 25 25.23 -7.00 -36.64
C ALA A 25 24.03 -6.50 -35.84
N ALA A 26 22.98 -7.32 -35.75
CA ALA A 26 21.79 -7.03 -34.96
C ALA A 26 22.21 -6.80 -33.50
N THR A 27 21.71 -5.72 -32.91
CA THR A 27 21.93 -5.41 -31.50
C THR A 27 20.96 -6.24 -30.67
N PRO A 28 21.41 -7.00 -29.67
CA PRO A 28 20.49 -7.72 -28.79
C PRO A 28 19.60 -6.75 -27.99
N PRO A 29 18.36 -7.16 -27.67
CA PRO A 29 17.46 -6.35 -26.86
C PRO A 29 17.93 -6.23 -25.41
N GLU A 30 17.64 -5.09 -24.80
CA GLU A 30 17.88 -4.78 -23.39
C GLU A 30 16.60 -4.33 -22.69
N VAL A 31 16.48 -4.61 -21.39
CA VAL A 31 15.42 -4.00 -20.56
C VAL A 31 15.89 -2.61 -20.14
N VAL A 32 15.15 -1.58 -20.54
CA VAL A 32 15.51 -0.17 -20.30
C VAL A 32 14.70 0.49 -19.18
N MET A 33 13.54 -0.08 -18.83
CA MET A 33 12.66 0.43 -17.78
C MET A 33 11.73 -0.67 -17.26
N VAL A 34 11.45 -0.62 -15.97
CA VAL A 34 10.42 -1.44 -15.32
C VAL A 34 9.45 -0.55 -14.55
N VAL A 35 8.21 -1.02 -14.41
CA VAL A 35 7.20 -0.42 -13.52
C VAL A 35 6.69 -1.51 -12.58
N PRO A 36 6.62 -1.28 -11.26
CA PRO A 36 7.17 -0.12 -10.53
C PRO A 36 8.67 0.08 -10.75
N ASP A 37 9.11 1.33 -10.61
CA ASP A 37 10.53 1.69 -10.72
C ASP A 37 11.36 0.96 -9.65
N ASP A 38 12.63 0.74 -9.95
CA ASP A 38 13.59 0.14 -9.01
C ASP A 38 13.66 0.93 -7.70
N GLY A 39 13.42 0.23 -6.59
CA GLY A 39 13.39 0.77 -5.23
C GLY A 39 12.08 1.49 -4.85
N ALA A 40 11.02 1.39 -5.66
CA ALA A 40 9.73 1.97 -5.33
C ALA A 40 9.18 1.36 -4.02
N LEU A 41 8.62 2.21 -3.15
CA LEU A 41 7.98 1.83 -1.90
C LEU A 41 6.49 2.16 -1.96
N GLY A 42 5.68 1.48 -1.14
CA GLY A 42 4.26 1.78 -1.03
C GLY A 42 3.45 1.43 -2.27
N VAL A 43 3.91 0.45 -3.06
CA VAL A 43 3.22 0.01 -4.27
C VAL A 43 1.89 -0.66 -3.90
N ASP A 44 0.84 -0.42 -4.67
CA ASP A 44 -0.47 -1.00 -4.40
C ASP A 44 -0.44 -2.55 -4.46
N PRO A 45 -1.26 -3.27 -3.67
CA PRO A 45 -1.19 -4.73 -3.56
C PRO A 45 -1.52 -5.49 -4.85
N LYS A 46 -2.11 -4.83 -5.85
CA LYS A 46 -2.35 -5.42 -7.18
C LYS A 46 -1.87 -4.46 -8.26
N PRO A 47 -0.54 -4.28 -8.40
CA PRO A 47 -0.01 -3.28 -9.31
C PRO A 47 -0.15 -3.75 -10.76
N GLN A 48 -0.30 -2.79 -11.67
CA GLN A 48 0.03 -3.04 -13.07
C GLN A 48 1.54 -2.93 -13.21
N LEU A 49 2.16 -4.03 -13.62
CA LEU A 49 3.59 -4.10 -13.87
C LEU A 49 3.86 -3.79 -15.33
N ALA A 50 5.04 -3.27 -15.64
CA ALA A 50 5.50 -3.11 -17.02
C ALA A 50 6.99 -3.38 -17.17
N VAL A 51 7.38 -3.87 -18.35
CA VAL A 51 8.78 -4.01 -18.78
C VAL A 51 8.89 -3.34 -20.14
N THR A 52 9.83 -2.41 -20.30
CA THR A 52 10.10 -1.74 -21.57
C THR A 52 11.48 -2.14 -22.09
N PHE A 53 11.53 -2.50 -23.37
CA PHE A 53 12.74 -2.93 -24.06
C PHE A 53 13.36 -1.80 -24.92
N SER A 54 14.64 -1.95 -25.27
CA SER A 54 15.38 -1.04 -26.16
C SER A 54 14.85 -1.03 -27.60
N GLU A 55 14.18 -2.11 -28.00
CA GLU A 55 13.68 -2.34 -29.35
C GLU A 55 12.46 -3.25 -29.37
N VAL A 56 11.87 -3.39 -30.55
CA VAL A 56 10.63 -4.14 -30.76
C VAL A 56 10.87 -5.63 -30.55
N MET A 57 10.08 -6.24 -29.67
CA MET A 57 10.25 -7.65 -29.30
C MET A 57 9.37 -8.59 -30.10
N ASN A 58 9.81 -9.83 -30.26
CA ASN A 58 8.95 -10.91 -30.73
C ASN A 58 7.90 -11.25 -29.68
N LEU A 59 6.64 -10.93 -29.98
CA LEU A 59 5.53 -11.14 -29.06
C LEU A 59 5.40 -12.58 -28.55
N ASN A 60 5.87 -13.58 -29.28
CA ASN A 60 5.79 -14.99 -28.84
C ASN A 60 6.89 -15.40 -27.86
N SER A 61 8.00 -14.66 -27.82
CA SER A 61 9.08 -14.88 -26.87
C SER A 61 8.72 -14.31 -25.49
N ILE A 62 7.94 -13.21 -25.48
CA ILE A 62 7.47 -12.57 -24.24
C ILE A 62 6.32 -13.35 -23.61
N THR A 63 6.63 -14.07 -22.54
CA THR A 63 5.72 -15.02 -21.86
C THR A 63 5.85 -14.88 -20.34
N ALA A 64 4.81 -15.29 -19.62
CA ALA A 64 4.81 -15.38 -18.16
C ALA A 64 4.10 -16.67 -17.74
N ASN A 65 4.41 -17.19 -16.54
CA ASN A 65 3.67 -18.32 -15.99
C ASN A 65 2.29 -17.87 -15.51
N THR A 66 1.24 -18.46 -16.08
CA THR A 66 -0.16 -18.18 -15.74
C THR A 66 -0.86 -19.35 -15.06
N VAL A 67 -0.13 -20.36 -14.61
CA VAL A 67 -0.72 -21.63 -14.12
C VAL A 67 -0.41 -21.88 -12.65
N ASP A 68 0.86 -21.77 -12.26
CA ASP A 68 1.35 -22.14 -10.93
C ASP A 68 2.47 -21.18 -10.47
N ASP A 69 3.16 -21.57 -9.41
CA ASP A 69 4.23 -20.82 -8.73
C ASP A 69 5.64 -21.16 -9.22
N VAL A 70 5.76 -21.95 -10.30
CA VAL A 70 7.07 -22.29 -10.87
C VAL A 70 7.60 -21.11 -11.68
N CYS A 71 8.87 -20.76 -11.50
CA CYS A 71 9.51 -19.73 -12.31
C CYS A 71 9.71 -20.19 -13.76
N GLN A 72 8.73 -19.87 -14.61
CA GLN A 72 8.70 -20.17 -16.04
C GLN A 72 8.27 -18.94 -16.85
N GLY A 73 8.55 -18.98 -18.15
CA GLY A 73 8.34 -17.85 -19.04
C GLY A 73 9.52 -16.88 -19.02
N SER A 74 9.47 -15.92 -19.94
CA SER A 74 10.52 -14.92 -20.11
C SER A 74 10.39 -13.75 -19.14
N VAL A 75 9.22 -13.49 -18.56
CA VAL A 75 8.99 -12.47 -17.54
C VAL A 75 8.47 -13.13 -16.27
N GLN A 76 9.18 -12.91 -15.17
CA GLN A 76 8.98 -13.56 -13.89
C GLN A 76 8.88 -12.51 -12.78
N LEU A 77 8.05 -12.76 -11.76
CA LEU A 77 7.91 -11.93 -10.57
C LEU A 77 8.11 -12.81 -9.35
N SER A 78 8.92 -12.40 -8.38
CA SER A 78 9.23 -13.21 -7.19
C SER A 78 9.50 -12.33 -5.96
N ALA A 79 9.25 -12.87 -4.76
CA ALA A 79 9.62 -12.26 -3.48
C ALA A 79 10.77 -13.00 -2.77
N ASP A 80 11.26 -14.12 -3.32
CA ASP A 80 12.17 -15.03 -2.64
C ASP A 80 13.45 -15.35 -3.44
N GLY A 81 13.88 -14.42 -4.29
CA GLY A 81 15.03 -14.60 -5.16
C GLY A 81 14.78 -15.64 -6.26
N PHE A 82 13.53 -15.74 -6.72
CA PHE A 82 13.08 -16.65 -7.78
C PHE A 82 13.23 -18.13 -7.41
N ALA A 83 13.10 -18.46 -6.13
CA ALA A 83 12.89 -19.85 -5.70
C ALA A 83 11.45 -20.28 -6.00
N THR A 84 10.50 -19.36 -5.85
CA THR A 84 9.13 -19.43 -6.34
C THR A 84 8.77 -18.14 -7.10
N CYS A 85 7.77 -18.22 -7.96
CA CYS A 85 7.30 -17.08 -8.73
C CYS A 85 5.81 -16.84 -8.52
N VAL A 86 5.41 -15.57 -8.59
CA VAL A 86 4.02 -15.16 -8.57
C VAL A 86 3.38 -15.50 -9.90
N GLN A 87 2.23 -16.18 -9.84
CA GLN A 87 1.40 -16.44 -11.01
C GLN A 87 0.90 -15.11 -11.61
N ILE A 88 1.07 -14.95 -12.93
CA ILE A 88 0.57 -13.80 -13.69
C ILE A 88 -0.81 -14.13 -14.26
N ALA A 89 -1.71 -13.14 -14.30
CA ALA A 89 -3.11 -13.35 -14.69
C ALA A 89 -3.26 -13.80 -16.16
N ALA A 90 -2.39 -13.32 -17.04
CA ALA A 90 -2.40 -13.59 -18.47
C ALA A 90 -1.01 -13.38 -19.08
N LYS A 91 -0.86 -13.72 -20.37
CA LYS A 91 0.32 -13.36 -21.14
C LYS A 91 0.54 -11.83 -21.09
N PRO A 92 1.79 -11.33 -21.00
CA PRO A 92 2.06 -9.91 -21.07
C PRO A 92 1.47 -9.26 -22.34
N ASP A 93 0.84 -8.11 -22.18
CA ASP A 93 0.10 -7.39 -23.22
C ASP A 93 0.85 -6.13 -23.68
N THR A 94 0.71 -5.75 -24.95
CA THR A 94 1.43 -4.62 -25.55
C THR A 94 0.70 -4.04 -26.75
N ASP A 95 0.78 -2.72 -26.92
CA ASP A 95 0.24 -1.98 -28.07
C ASP A 95 1.33 -1.55 -29.07
N ASP A 96 2.58 -1.46 -28.62
CA ASP A 96 3.72 -0.94 -29.39
C ASP A 96 4.83 -1.97 -29.60
N SER A 97 4.70 -3.15 -29.00
CA SER A 97 5.71 -4.22 -28.99
C SER A 97 7.04 -3.83 -28.33
N LEU A 98 7.07 -2.72 -27.59
CA LEU A 98 8.21 -2.21 -26.82
C LEU A 98 7.97 -2.35 -25.32
N THR A 99 6.78 -1.95 -24.87
CA THR A 99 6.37 -2.00 -23.48
C THR A 99 5.34 -3.09 -23.28
N PHE A 100 5.66 -4.03 -22.40
CA PHE A 100 4.81 -5.17 -22.06
C PHE A 100 4.27 -4.99 -20.65
N THR A 101 2.95 -4.98 -20.52
CA THR A 101 2.27 -4.89 -19.24
C THR A 101 1.80 -6.26 -18.76
N LEU A 102 1.84 -6.47 -17.45
CA LEU A 102 1.40 -7.70 -16.82
C LEU A 102 0.78 -7.40 -15.45
N THR A 103 -0.11 -8.29 -15.00
CA THR A 103 -0.81 -8.12 -13.72
C THR A 103 -0.73 -9.43 -12.94
N PRO A 104 -0.31 -9.39 -11.66
CA PRO A 104 -0.39 -10.57 -10.80
C PRO A 104 -1.81 -11.15 -10.77
N ALA A 105 -1.91 -12.48 -10.71
CA ALA A 105 -3.22 -13.15 -10.66
C ALA A 105 -3.99 -12.78 -9.38
N GLY A 106 -3.29 -12.79 -8.24
CA GLY A 106 -3.78 -12.41 -6.91
C GLY A 106 -3.27 -11.05 -6.43
N PHE A 107 -3.63 -10.72 -5.19
CA PHE A 107 -2.95 -9.66 -4.46
C PHE A 107 -1.55 -10.13 -4.06
N LEU A 108 -0.59 -9.23 -4.10
CA LEU A 108 0.75 -9.40 -3.55
C LEU A 108 0.70 -9.20 -2.04
N GLU A 109 1.65 -9.81 -1.34
CA GLU A 109 1.68 -9.81 0.12
C GLU A 109 2.01 -8.41 0.68
N SER A 110 1.41 -8.11 1.82
CA SER A 110 1.57 -6.84 2.54
C SER A 110 3.03 -6.61 2.95
N ALA A 111 3.50 -5.36 2.86
CA ALA A 111 4.84 -4.94 3.30
C ALA A 111 5.99 -5.86 2.80
N THR A 112 5.85 -6.42 1.59
CA THR A 112 6.77 -7.42 1.03
C THR A 112 7.49 -6.88 -0.20
N ASP A 113 8.78 -7.23 -0.34
CA ASP A 113 9.61 -6.89 -1.48
C ASP A 113 9.42 -7.89 -2.64
N TYR A 114 9.31 -7.38 -3.85
CA TYR A 114 9.22 -8.17 -5.08
C TYR A 114 10.23 -7.71 -6.13
N GLN A 115 10.74 -8.65 -6.92
CA GLN A 115 11.65 -8.41 -8.02
C GLN A 115 11.08 -8.97 -9.33
N LEU A 116 11.34 -8.24 -10.43
CA LEU A 116 11.09 -8.69 -11.79
C LEU A 116 12.36 -9.30 -12.36
N ARG A 117 12.22 -10.44 -13.05
CA ARG A 117 13.27 -11.00 -13.91
C ARG A 117 12.77 -11.11 -15.33
N VAL A 118 13.60 -10.69 -16.27
CA VAL A 118 13.42 -10.97 -17.69
C VAL A 118 14.55 -11.89 -18.14
N THR A 119 14.22 -13.08 -18.62
CA THR A 119 15.22 -14.09 -18.96
C THR A 119 15.71 -13.97 -20.40
N THR A 120 16.79 -14.68 -20.73
CA THR A 120 17.28 -14.84 -22.11
C THR A 120 16.32 -15.61 -23.04
N PHE A 121 15.09 -15.93 -22.61
CA PHE A 121 14.04 -16.42 -23.52
C PHE A 121 13.28 -15.30 -24.21
N ALA A 122 13.43 -14.05 -23.76
CA ALA A 122 12.92 -12.90 -24.50
C ALA A 122 13.86 -12.59 -25.67
N GLU A 123 13.27 -12.51 -26.86
CA GLU A 123 13.94 -12.34 -28.16
C GLU A 123 13.31 -11.19 -28.93
N ASP A 124 14.11 -10.47 -29.72
CA ASP A 124 13.66 -9.48 -30.71
C ASP A 124 13.01 -10.14 -31.94
N LEU A 125 12.66 -9.34 -32.96
CA LEU A 125 12.03 -9.85 -34.19
C LEU A 125 12.99 -10.67 -35.07
N GLU A 126 14.29 -10.42 -34.94
CA GLU A 126 15.38 -11.10 -35.63
C GLU A 126 15.75 -12.44 -34.95
N GLY A 127 15.27 -12.67 -33.74
CA GLY A 127 15.49 -13.88 -32.94
C GLY A 127 16.72 -13.80 -32.04
N GLU A 128 17.30 -12.62 -31.84
CA GLU A 128 18.38 -12.40 -30.88
C GLU A 128 17.80 -12.24 -29.48
N ALA A 129 18.35 -13.01 -28.54
CA ALA A 129 17.93 -13.00 -27.14
C ALA A 129 18.62 -11.89 -26.34
N LEU A 130 18.10 -11.57 -25.15
CA LEU A 130 18.88 -10.80 -24.17
C LEU A 130 20.24 -11.46 -23.94
N VAL A 131 21.28 -10.65 -23.76
CA VAL A 131 22.65 -11.13 -23.50
C VAL A 131 22.75 -11.90 -22.17
N ALA A 132 21.95 -11.52 -21.18
CA ALA A 132 21.83 -12.16 -19.88
C ALA A 132 20.43 -11.89 -19.30
N ASP A 133 20.05 -12.66 -18.29
CA ASP A 133 18.86 -12.36 -17.51
C ASP A 133 19.00 -10.96 -16.88
N TYR A 134 17.96 -10.14 -17.02
CA TYR A 134 17.80 -8.88 -16.31
C TYR A 134 17.04 -9.16 -15.01
N GLU A 135 17.53 -8.63 -13.89
CA GLU A 135 16.83 -8.63 -12.61
C GLU A 135 16.71 -7.19 -12.10
N SER A 136 15.50 -6.81 -11.71
CA SER A 136 15.23 -5.50 -11.14
C SER A 136 15.76 -5.41 -9.70
N ALA A 137 16.02 -4.19 -9.23
CA ALA A 137 16.34 -3.95 -7.82
C ALA A 137 15.12 -4.21 -6.90
N GLY A 138 13.93 -4.26 -7.50
CA GLY A 138 12.68 -4.62 -6.85
C GLY A 138 11.87 -3.44 -6.35
N PHE A 139 10.72 -3.72 -5.76
CA PHE A 139 9.81 -2.74 -5.17
C PHE A 139 9.10 -3.35 -3.96
N THR A 140 8.63 -2.51 -3.04
CA THR A 140 7.95 -2.92 -1.82
C THR A 140 6.46 -2.59 -1.89
N ILE A 141 5.62 -3.59 -1.59
CA ILE A 141 4.18 -3.41 -1.44
C ILE A 141 3.89 -2.59 -0.18
N ARG A 142 2.90 -1.70 -0.25
CA ARG A 142 2.42 -0.97 0.92
C ARG A 142 1.98 -1.93 2.03
N TYR A 143 2.03 -1.48 3.28
CA TYR A 143 1.33 -2.20 4.34
C TYR A 143 -0.18 -2.09 4.11
N PHE A 144 -0.85 -3.22 4.27
CA PHE A 144 -2.30 -3.32 4.38
C PHE A 144 -2.70 -4.54 5.23
N HIS A 145 -3.79 -4.42 5.96
CA HIS A 145 -4.49 -5.50 6.62
C HIS A 145 -5.98 -5.15 6.75
N THR A 146 -6.85 -6.03 6.23
CA THR A 146 -8.30 -5.87 6.30
C THR A 146 -8.83 -6.56 7.54
N ILE A 147 -9.40 -5.79 8.45
CA ILE A 147 -10.06 -6.30 9.67
C ILE A 147 -11.54 -6.56 9.40
N THR A 148 -12.05 -7.71 9.85
CA THR A 148 -13.48 -8.01 9.83
C THR A 148 -14.11 -7.40 11.07
N ILE A 149 -15.18 -6.61 10.89
CA ILE A 149 -15.90 -6.02 12.02
C ILE A 149 -16.98 -7.01 12.46
N ASP A 150 -16.66 -7.86 13.44
CA ASP A 150 -17.51 -8.93 13.98
C ASP A 150 -17.35 -9.21 15.50
N GLY A 151 -16.56 -8.40 16.21
CA GLY A 151 -16.31 -8.49 17.64
C GLY A 151 -15.17 -9.44 18.01
N LEU A 152 -14.50 -10.06 17.04
CA LEU A 152 -13.29 -10.83 17.26
C LEU A 152 -12.04 -9.99 17.01
N ASP A 153 -11.02 -10.21 17.82
CA ASP A 153 -9.73 -9.53 17.63
C ASP A 153 -8.93 -10.17 16.50
N ASP A 154 -9.12 -9.64 15.28
CA ASP A 154 -8.42 -10.05 14.06
C ASP A 154 -7.05 -9.35 13.89
N PHE A 155 -6.68 -8.42 14.77
CA PHE A 155 -5.44 -7.66 14.64
C PHE A 155 -4.20 -8.50 14.95
N THR A 156 -3.06 -8.11 14.37
CA THR A 156 -1.77 -8.78 14.56
C THR A 156 -0.87 -8.04 15.56
N GLY A 157 0.19 -8.70 16.03
CA GLY A 157 1.10 -8.13 17.04
C GLY A 157 1.72 -6.78 16.66
N ASP A 158 1.96 -6.54 15.36
CA ASP A 158 2.53 -5.28 14.86
C ASP A 158 1.50 -4.15 14.77
N GLU A 159 0.24 -4.41 15.14
CA GLU A 159 -0.86 -3.43 15.16
C GLU A 159 -1.24 -3.04 16.60
N LEU A 160 -0.54 -3.58 17.60
CA LEU A 160 -0.85 -3.38 19.02
C LEU A 160 -0.05 -2.22 19.61
N PHE A 161 -0.75 -1.29 20.26
CA PHE A 161 -0.17 -0.10 20.87
C PHE A 161 -0.45 -0.09 22.37
N ALA A 162 0.62 0.11 23.14
CA ALA A 162 0.51 0.39 24.57
C ALA A 162 -0.27 1.68 24.80
N THR A 163 -0.87 1.78 25.99
CA THR A 163 -1.58 2.98 26.41
C THR A 163 -1.01 3.54 27.70
N THR A 164 -1.36 4.78 28.06
CA THR A 164 -0.98 5.40 29.34
C THR A 164 -1.47 4.62 30.56
N THR A 165 -2.48 3.75 30.39
CA THR A 165 -3.07 2.93 31.45
C THR A 165 -2.78 1.44 31.21
N PRO A 166 -2.18 0.71 32.17
CA PRO A 166 -2.05 -0.74 32.07
C PRO A 166 -3.40 -1.44 31.89
N MET A 167 -3.39 -2.60 31.23
CA MET A 167 -4.57 -3.42 30.90
C MET A 167 -5.49 -2.84 29.80
N PHE A 168 -5.15 -1.67 29.26
CA PHE A 168 -5.73 -1.18 28.02
C PHE A 168 -4.73 -1.38 26.88
N THR A 169 -5.25 -1.70 25.70
CA THR A 169 -4.45 -1.82 24.47
C THR A 169 -5.20 -1.17 23.32
N GLY A 170 -4.53 -0.29 22.58
CA GLY A 170 -5.04 0.26 21.33
C GLY A 170 -4.58 -0.59 20.15
N ARG A 171 -5.32 -0.54 19.05
CA ARG A 171 -4.99 -1.23 17.80
C ARG A 171 -5.21 -0.32 16.60
N VAL A 172 -4.29 -0.36 15.66
CA VAL A 172 -4.39 0.41 14.40
C VAL A 172 -3.91 -0.46 13.24
N ALA A 173 -4.77 -0.63 12.25
CA ALA A 173 -4.48 -1.27 10.98
C ALA A 173 -5.19 -0.47 9.85
N TRP A 174 -4.83 -0.72 8.60
CA TRP A 174 -5.53 -0.10 7.47
C TRP A 174 -5.41 -0.95 6.23
N ASP A 175 -6.34 -0.76 5.29
CA ASP A 175 -6.21 -1.26 3.93
C ASP A 175 -6.38 -0.12 2.91
N THR A 176 -6.66 -0.46 1.66
CA THR A 176 -6.83 0.54 0.60
C THR A 176 -8.11 1.39 0.75
N ALA A 177 -9.08 0.96 1.56
CA ALA A 177 -10.39 1.57 1.68
C ALA A 177 -10.71 2.08 3.09
N PHE A 178 -10.15 1.46 4.14
CA PHE A 178 -10.51 1.70 5.52
C PHE A 178 -9.30 1.86 6.43
N LEU A 179 -9.44 2.76 7.41
CA LEU A 179 -8.67 2.75 8.66
C LEU A 179 -9.44 1.91 9.67
N TYR A 180 -8.76 0.98 10.35
CA TYR A 180 -9.31 0.12 11.38
C TYR A 180 -8.72 0.46 12.73
N LEU A 181 -9.58 0.58 13.74
CA LEU A 181 -9.19 0.84 15.12
C LEU A 181 -9.81 -0.21 16.02
N GLY A 182 -9.03 -0.71 16.97
CA GLY A 182 -9.50 -1.61 18.02
C GLY A 182 -9.06 -1.10 19.39
N PHE A 183 -9.88 -1.32 20.40
CA PHE A 183 -9.55 -0.98 21.78
C PHE A 183 -10.04 -2.07 22.72
N GLN A 184 -9.14 -2.55 23.57
CA GLN A 184 -9.45 -3.53 24.59
C GLN A 184 -9.18 -2.96 25.97
N GLY A 185 -10.05 -3.26 26.93
CA GLY A 185 -9.79 -3.00 28.34
C GLY A 185 -11.03 -3.19 29.23
N PRO A 186 -10.85 -3.24 30.56
CA PRO A 186 -11.92 -3.61 31.50
C PRO A 186 -13.12 -2.65 31.51
N ASP A 187 -12.95 -1.43 31.00
CA ASP A 187 -14.04 -0.44 30.91
C ASP A 187 -14.91 -0.59 29.66
N PHE A 188 -14.46 -1.39 28.69
CA PHE A 188 -15.30 -1.82 27.57
C PHE A 188 -16.18 -3.00 27.98
N ALA A 189 -15.81 -3.79 29.01
CA ALA A 189 -16.55 -4.97 29.44
C ALA A 189 -18.06 -4.74 29.60
N ASP A 190 -18.87 -5.70 29.16
CA ASP A 190 -20.32 -5.72 29.38
C ASP A 190 -20.70 -5.44 30.84
N GLY A 191 -21.43 -4.35 31.07
CA GLY A 191 -21.85 -3.93 32.41
C GLY A 191 -20.76 -3.24 33.24
N ALA A 192 -19.66 -2.79 32.61
CA ALA A 192 -18.62 -2.02 33.26
C ALA A 192 -19.19 -0.77 33.98
N PRO A 193 -18.66 -0.42 35.17
CA PRO A 193 -19.12 0.74 35.90
C PRO A 193 -18.98 2.03 35.08
N ASP A 194 -20.04 2.83 35.07
CA ASP A 194 -20.09 4.14 34.43
C ASP A 194 -19.81 4.15 32.92
N ALA A 195 -19.93 3.00 32.22
CA ALA A 195 -19.68 2.88 30.78
C ALA A 195 -20.45 3.93 29.94
N GLY A 196 -21.70 4.24 30.29
CA GLY A 196 -22.50 5.29 29.63
C GLY A 196 -22.06 6.73 29.89
N SER A 197 -21.05 6.95 30.73
CA SER A 197 -20.37 8.24 30.93
C SER A 197 -18.93 8.22 30.41
N LYS A 198 -18.46 7.09 29.88
CA LYS A 198 -17.11 6.95 29.33
C LYS A 198 -17.18 6.90 27.82
N PHE A 199 -16.22 7.54 27.17
CA PHE A 199 -16.05 7.54 25.73
C PHE A 199 -14.69 7.01 25.36
N LEU A 200 -14.63 6.13 24.37
CA LEU A 200 -13.46 6.10 23.49
C LEU A 200 -13.56 7.33 22.58
N VAL A 201 -12.50 8.14 22.59
CA VAL A 201 -12.36 9.32 21.75
C VAL A 201 -11.12 9.18 20.87
N VAL A 202 -11.26 9.50 19.59
CA VAL A 202 -10.15 9.43 18.62
C VAL A 202 -10.11 10.71 17.82
N TYR A 203 -9.00 11.42 17.87
CA TYR A 203 -8.70 12.57 17.03
C TYR A 203 -7.89 12.10 15.82
N LEU A 204 -8.29 12.56 14.63
CA LEU A 204 -7.58 12.28 13.39
C LEU A 204 -7.22 13.58 12.67
N GLY A 205 -6.01 13.61 12.13
CA GLY A 205 -5.46 14.74 11.38
C GLY A 205 -6.22 15.01 10.09
N GLY A 206 -5.98 16.19 9.52
CA GLY A 206 -6.43 16.51 8.18
C GLY A 206 -6.35 18.00 7.84
N PRO A 207 -6.51 18.36 6.57
CA PRO A 207 -6.46 19.75 6.13
C PRO A 207 -7.48 20.62 6.87
N MET A 208 -7.06 21.85 7.23
CA MET A 208 -7.91 22.79 7.97
C MET A 208 -8.43 22.21 9.30
N GLY A 209 -7.55 21.55 10.06
CA GLY A 209 -7.84 21.07 11.41
C GLY A 209 -7.68 22.13 12.51
N THR A 210 -7.73 21.69 13.76
CA THR A 210 -7.52 22.50 14.96
C THR A 210 -6.72 21.72 16.01
N ALA A 211 -5.94 22.42 16.83
CA ALA A 211 -5.26 21.84 17.99
C ALA A 211 -6.11 21.91 19.27
N SER A 212 -7.36 22.36 19.19
CA SER A 212 -8.27 22.39 20.33
C SER A 212 -9.26 21.24 20.26
N GLY A 213 -9.21 20.36 21.25
CA GLY A 213 -10.12 19.23 21.39
C GLY A 213 -11.57 19.65 21.62
N VAL A 214 -12.45 18.66 21.58
CA VAL A 214 -13.87 18.78 21.90
C VAL A 214 -14.02 18.85 23.42
N THR A 215 -14.86 19.75 23.91
CA THR A 215 -15.19 19.82 25.33
C THR A 215 -16.16 18.71 25.72
N TYR A 216 -15.78 17.92 26.73
CA TYR A 216 -16.63 16.94 27.39
C TYR A 216 -16.85 17.35 28.84
N ASN A 217 -18.07 17.80 29.14
CA ASN A 217 -18.40 18.43 30.41
C ASN A 217 -17.44 19.60 30.72
N THR A 218 -16.43 19.41 31.59
CA THR A 218 -15.45 20.44 31.96
C THR A 218 -14.02 20.16 31.45
N GLN A 219 -13.82 19.11 30.66
CA GLN A 219 -12.52 18.75 30.08
C GLN A 219 -12.44 19.19 28.61
N GLN A 220 -11.37 19.85 28.21
CA GLN A 220 -11.07 20.20 26.82
C GLN A 220 -9.55 20.11 26.57
N PRO A 221 -9.06 19.03 25.96
CA PRO A 221 -7.62 18.86 25.76
C PRO A 221 -7.09 19.79 24.66
N THR A 222 -5.85 20.26 24.81
CA THR A 222 -5.02 20.69 23.68
C THR A 222 -4.43 19.47 22.99
N LEU A 223 -4.32 19.49 21.66
CA LEU A 223 -3.86 18.39 20.82
C LEU A 223 -2.46 18.67 20.26
N PRO A 224 -1.61 17.64 20.06
CA PRO A 224 -0.25 17.81 19.56
C PRO A 224 -0.18 17.94 18.03
N PHE A 225 -1.34 17.86 17.35
CA PHE A 225 -1.49 18.04 15.91
C PHE A 225 -2.81 18.75 15.59
N SER A 226 -2.97 19.15 14.33
CA SER A 226 -4.21 19.77 13.85
C SER A 226 -5.25 18.70 13.48
N ALA A 227 -6.09 18.33 14.44
CA ALA A 227 -7.16 17.37 14.21
C ALA A 227 -8.28 17.96 13.36
N ARG A 228 -8.68 17.22 12.33
CA ARG A 228 -9.81 17.55 11.45
C ARG A 228 -11.06 16.75 11.81
N TRP A 229 -10.87 15.53 12.28
CA TRP A 229 -11.94 14.60 12.59
C TRP A 229 -11.85 14.18 14.05
N HIS A 230 -13.00 13.89 14.65
CA HIS A 230 -13.09 13.42 16.03
C HIS A 230 -14.19 12.38 16.19
N LEU A 231 -13.79 11.13 16.37
CA LEU A 231 -14.67 10.00 16.63
C LEU A 231 -15.01 9.93 18.12
N ARG A 232 -16.26 9.57 18.41
CA ARG A 232 -16.79 9.43 19.76
C ARG A 232 -17.61 8.16 19.85
N TYR A 233 -17.27 7.29 20.78
CA TYR A 233 -17.95 6.03 21.04
C TYR A 233 -18.17 5.89 22.55
N LYS A 234 -19.43 5.80 23.01
CA LYS A 234 -19.71 5.51 24.42
C LYS A 234 -19.47 4.03 24.70
N LEU A 235 -18.84 3.72 25.83
CA LEU A 235 -18.42 2.35 26.16
C LEU A 235 -19.59 1.41 26.51
N ASP A 236 -20.82 1.92 26.58
CA ASP A 236 -22.05 1.13 26.74
C ASP A 236 -22.86 1.01 25.43
N ASP A 237 -22.23 1.33 24.30
CA ASP A 237 -22.78 1.27 22.94
C ASP A 237 -23.98 2.19 22.70
N SER A 238 -24.33 3.04 23.67
CA SER A 238 -25.51 3.89 23.59
C SER A 238 -25.36 5.06 22.62
N PHE A 239 -24.12 5.37 22.20
CA PHE A 239 -23.83 6.52 21.37
C PHE A 239 -22.56 6.36 20.55
N THR A 240 -22.67 6.66 19.26
CA THR A 240 -21.53 6.82 18.36
C THR A 240 -21.73 8.05 17.47
N SER A 241 -20.65 8.77 17.15
CA SER A 241 -20.67 9.87 16.19
C SER A 241 -19.27 10.26 15.74
N VAL A 242 -19.20 10.94 14.59
CA VAL A 242 -17.97 11.57 14.10
C VAL A 242 -18.22 13.06 13.92
N LEU A 243 -17.36 13.88 14.52
CA LEU A 243 -17.31 15.32 14.34
C LEU A 243 -16.26 15.70 13.31
N THR A 244 -16.46 16.84 12.67
CA THR A 244 -15.46 17.50 11.84
C THR A 244 -15.27 18.95 12.28
N TRP A 245 -14.05 19.47 12.17
CA TRP A 245 -13.79 20.87 12.44
C TRP A 245 -14.26 21.75 11.27
N SER A 246 -15.19 22.67 11.48
CA SER A 246 -15.71 23.53 10.40
C SER A 246 -14.77 24.71 10.03
N GLY A 247 -13.66 24.89 10.75
CA GLY A 247 -12.84 26.11 10.72
C GLY A 247 -13.14 27.07 11.89
N ASN A 248 -14.26 26.87 12.59
CA ASN A 248 -14.65 27.69 13.75
C ASN A 248 -15.19 26.87 14.94
N ALA A 249 -15.83 25.74 14.67
CA ALA A 249 -16.38 24.86 15.70
C ALA A 249 -16.36 23.39 15.23
N TRP A 250 -16.35 22.48 16.19
CA TRP A 250 -16.62 21.07 15.94
C TRP A 250 -18.11 20.87 15.63
N VAL A 251 -18.41 20.20 14.51
CA VAL A 251 -19.78 19.99 14.02
C VAL A 251 -20.00 18.53 13.64
N GLU A 252 -21.24 18.06 13.78
CA GLU A 252 -21.62 16.70 13.39
C GLU A 252 -21.44 16.49 11.88
N THR A 253 -20.82 15.37 11.52
CA THR A 253 -20.72 14.96 10.11
C THR A 253 -22.01 14.31 9.60
N GLY A 254 -22.84 13.76 10.51
CA GLY A 254 -23.94 12.88 10.16
C GLY A 254 -23.49 11.48 9.70
N TRP A 255 -22.20 11.16 9.84
CA TRP A 255 -21.66 9.85 9.52
C TRP A 255 -22.22 8.78 10.46
N SER A 256 -22.89 7.80 9.87
CA SER A 256 -23.36 6.61 10.58
C SER A 256 -22.25 5.57 10.70
N LEU A 257 -21.99 5.11 11.92
CA LEU A 257 -21.09 3.98 12.19
C LEU A 257 -21.83 2.64 12.33
N VAL A 258 -23.12 2.59 12.01
CA VAL A 258 -23.90 1.35 11.96
C VAL A 258 -23.24 0.36 10.97
N GLY A 259 -22.87 -0.83 11.44
CA GLY A 259 -22.15 -1.84 10.66
C GLY A 259 -20.68 -1.50 10.38
N ALA A 260 -20.14 -0.50 11.07
CA ALA A 260 -18.74 -0.12 11.07
C ALA A 260 -18.12 -0.17 12.47
N THR A 261 -18.85 -0.68 13.45
CA THR A 261 -18.41 -0.95 14.82
C THR A 261 -18.98 -2.29 15.27
N ASP A 262 -18.22 -3.06 16.04
CA ASP A 262 -18.72 -4.21 16.81
C ASP A 262 -18.05 -4.21 18.19
N HIS A 263 -18.71 -4.85 19.15
CA HIS A 263 -18.30 -4.89 20.54
C HIS A 263 -18.64 -6.27 21.11
N ALA A 264 -17.61 -6.96 21.60
CA ALA A 264 -17.76 -8.23 22.31
C ALA A 264 -16.84 -8.28 23.53
N ASP A 265 -17.37 -8.82 24.62
CA ASP A 265 -16.68 -8.93 25.90
C ASP A 265 -16.08 -7.59 26.35
N ASP A 266 -14.76 -7.42 26.31
CA ASP A 266 -14.03 -6.21 26.70
C ASP A 266 -13.29 -5.54 25.53
N PHE A 267 -13.71 -5.85 24.30
CA PHE A 267 -13.08 -5.42 23.07
C PHE A 267 -14.07 -4.75 22.11
N VAL A 268 -13.77 -3.52 21.71
CA VAL A 268 -14.47 -2.82 20.63
C VAL A 268 -13.56 -2.68 19.43
N GLU A 269 -14.14 -2.79 18.25
CA GLU A 269 -13.48 -2.49 17.00
C GLU A 269 -14.36 -1.66 16.08
N LEU A 270 -13.71 -0.91 15.19
CA LEU A 270 -14.39 -0.05 14.25
C LEU A 270 -13.56 0.22 13.01
N ARG A 271 -14.24 0.64 11.94
CA ARG A 271 -13.61 1.06 10.69
C ARG A 271 -14.11 2.42 10.22
N LEU A 272 -13.22 3.16 9.56
CA LEU A 272 -13.46 4.47 9.00
C LEU A 272 -13.07 4.47 7.52
N PRO A 273 -14.02 4.61 6.58
CA PRO A 273 -13.68 4.82 5.17
C PRO A 273 -12.67 5.97 4.95
N LEU A 274 -11.54 5.67 4.31
CA LEU A 274 -10.49 6.64 3.99
C LEU A 274 -10.99 7.76 3.07
N ALA A 275 -11.91 7.45 2.16
CA ALA A 275 -12.56 8.43 1.29
C ALA A 275 -13.28 9.55 2.07
N MET A 276 -13.83 9.23 3.25
CA MET A 276 -14.46 10.24 4.12
C MET A 276 -13.42 11.11 4.82
N LEU A 277 -12.22 10.59 5.03
CA LEU A 277 -11.08 11.33 5.59
C LEU A 277 -10.32 12.14 4.52
N GLY A 278 -10.71 12.01 3.25
CA GLY A 278 -10.08 12.70 2.11
C GLY A 278 -8.97 11.90 1.43
N ASP A 279 -8.97 10.57 1.55
CA ASP A 279 -7.97 9.63 1.00
C ASP A 279 -6.52 10.04 1.30
N PRO A 280 -6.19 10.29 2.58
CA PRO A 280 -4.90 10.85 2.95
C PRO A 280 -3.75 9.88 2.68
N ASP A 281 -2.58 10.42 2.33
CA ASP A 281 -1.34 9.64 2.20
C ASP A 281 -0.81 9.21 3.58
N ALA A 282 -1.03 10.04 4.59
CA ALA A 282 -0.71 9.78 5.99
C ALA A 282 -1.77 10.37 6.92
N ILE A 283 -1.95 9.76 8.10
CA ILE A 283 -2.94 10.20 9.09
C ILE A 283 -2.31 10.38 10.46
N ASP A 284 -2.46 11.58 11.03
CA ASP A 284 -2.16 11.82 12.44
C ASP A 284 -3.27 11.21 13.29
N LEU A 285 -2.91 10.48 14.34
CA LEU A 285 -3.85 9.77 15.19
C LEU A 285 -3.48 9.90 16.66
N HIS A 286 -4.49 10.23 17.46
CA HIS A 286 -4.45 10.07 18.90
C HIS A 286 -5.79 9.52 19.39
N ALA A 287 -5.74 8.60 20.34
CA ALA A 287 -6.92 8.02 20.95
C ALA A 287 -6.78 7.98 22.48
N SER A 288 -7.91 7.99 23.19
CA SER A 288 -7.94 7.88 24.65
C SER A 288 -9.33 7.50 25.14
N VAL A 289 -9.45 7.05 26.39
CA VAL A 289 -10.73 6.95 27.08
C VAL A 289 -10.95 8.21 27.93
N LEU A 290 -12.15 8.78 27.84
CA LEU A 290 -12.57 9.97 28.58
C LEU A 290 -13.84 9.67 29.38
N ASN A 291 -13.82 9.92 30.69
CA ASN A 291 -15.00 9.90 31.54
C ASN A 291 -15.56 11.31 31.73
N GLU A 292 -16.80 11.55 31.31
CA GLU A 292 -17.48 12.85 31.45
C GLU A 292 -18.28 12.99 32.75
N LYS A 293 -18.34 11.92 33.57
CA LYS A 293 -19.17 11.88 34.78
C LYS A 293 -18.77 12.97 35.77
N GLY A 294 -19.75 13.80 36.14
CA GLY A 294 -19.58 14.86 37.14
C GLY A 294 -18.91 14.37 38.43
N PHE A 295 -17.88 15.11 38.89
CA PHE A 295 -17.02 14.81 40.05
C PHE A 295 -16.12 13.57 39.92
N ALA A 296 -16.10 12.92 38.77
CA ALA A 296 -15.26 11.77 38.46
C ALA A 296 -14.62 11.91 37.06
N GLU A 297 -14.56 13.14 36.54
CA GLU A 297 -14.01 13.45 35.23
C GLU A 297 -12.53 13.05 35.18
N ALA A 298 -12.17 12.29 34.15
CA ALA A 298 -10.81 11.84 33.91
C ALA A 298 -10.61 11.48 32.44
N THR A 299 -9.37 11.53 31.99
CA THR A 299 -8.90 11.01 30.70
C THR A 299 -7.73 10.07 30.96
N PHE A 300 -7.75 8.90 30.32
CA PHE A 300 -6.82 7.79 30.54
C PHE A 300 -6.75 6.90 29.30
N ALA A 301 -5.94 5.84 29.34
CA ALA A 301 -5.72 4.91 28.24
C ALA A 301 -5.36 5.61 26.91
N GLY A 302 -4.52 6.64 27.00
CA GLY A 302 -4.03 7.40 25.86
C GLY A 302 -3.12 6.56 24.97
N VAL A 303 -3.33 6.67 23.66
CA VAL A 303 -2.48 6.11 22.61
C VAL A 303 -1.97 7.30 21.78
N PRO A 304 -0.66 7.57 21.73
CA PRO A 304 0.44 6.78 22.30
C PRO A 304 0.52 6.80 23.84
N ASP A 305 1.15 5.79 24.44
CA ASP A 305 1.38 5.69 25.89
C ASP A 305 2.28 6.80 26.47
N SER A 306 3.04 7.47 25.62
CA SER A 306 3.85 8.65 25.94
C SER A 306 3.07 9.96 25.98
N SER A 307 1.77 9.96 25.64
CA SER A 307 1.03 11.19 25.35
C SER A 307 0.76 12.05 26.59
N PHE A 308 0.34 11.45 27.71
CA PHE A 308 0.02 12.19 28.93
C PHE A 308 0.05 11.29 30.17
N VAL A 309 -0.10 11.90 31.35
CA VAL A 309 -0.35 11.19 32.62
C VAL A 309 -1.86 11.19 32.87
N ASP A 310 -2.42 10.01 33.14
CA ASP A 310 -3.86 9.85 33.43
C ASP A 310 -4.34 10.83 34.50
N GLY A 311 -5.46 11.51 34.24
CA GLY A 311 -5.95 12.53 35.15
C GLY A 311 -7.09 13.38 34.61
N TYR A 312 -7.41 14.44 35.33
CA TYR A 312 -8.41 15.41 34.93
C TYR A 312 -7.83 16.35 33.88
N ASP A 313 -8.47 16.41 32.70
CA ASP A 313 -8.18 17.37 31.63
C ASP A 313 -6.70 17.48 31.23
N PRO A 314 -6.01 16.37 30.89
CA PRO A 314 -4.64 16.45 30.40
C PRO A 314 -4.61 17.03 28.99
N ASP A 315 -3.61 17.88 28.71
CA ASP A 315 -3.21 18.20 27.34
C ASP A 315 -2.45 17.00 26.74
N TYR A 316 -2.70 16.73 25.46
CA TYR A 316 -2.09 15.59 24.77
C TYR A 316 -0.72 16.01 24.21
N GLY A 317 0.32 15.23 24.52
CA GLY A 317 1.71 15.55 24.19
C GLY A 317 2.30 14.80 23.00
N ALA A 318 1.69 13.68 22.59
CA ALA A 318 2.19 12.82 21.52
C ALA A 318 1.06 12.27 20.64
N HIS A 319 1.37 11.88 19.41
CA HIS A 319 0.47 11.26 18.44
C HIS A 319 1.27 10.39 17.47
N PHE A 320 0.63 9.44 16.81
CA PHE A 320 1.25 8.73 15.68
C PHE A 320 0.93 9.45 14.37
N THR A 321 1.86 9.42 13.41
CA THR A 321 1.59 9.75 12.01
C THR A 321 1.79 8.48 11.18
N PHE A 322 0.71 7.82 10.80
CA PHE A 322 0.77 6.59 10.02
C PHE A 322 0.81 6.88 8.52
N GLU A 323 1.82 6.38 7.81
CA GLU A 323 1.93 6.47 6.35
C GLU A 323 1.01 5.44 5.69
N LEU A 324 -0.24 5.80 5.46
CA LEU A 324 -1.27 4.88 4.96
C LEU A 324 -0.92 4.26 3.61
N LYS A 325 -0.18 4.98 2.75
CA LYS A 325 0.28 4.49 1.44
C LYS A 325 1.74 4.00 1.47
N GLY A 326 2.39 4.01 2.62
CA GLY A 326 3.76 3.53 2.80
C GLY A 326 3.82 2.01 3.02
N SER A 327 5.04 1.48 3.08
CA SER A 327 5.33 0.06 3.40
C SER A 327 5.70 -0.18 4.86
N THR A 328 5.78 0.88 5.68
CA THR A 328 6.09 0.79 7.11
C THR A 328 4.97 0.11 7.88
N LEU A 329 5.32 -0.87 8.72
CA LEU A 329 4.36 -1.52 9.61
C LEU A 329 3.87 -0.55 10.69
N PRO A 330 2.65 -0.73 11.24
CA PRO A 330 2.12 0.18 12.26
C PRO A 330 3.04 0.28 13.49
N ALA A 331 3.57 -0.84 14.01
CA ALA A 331 4.46 -0.87 15.17
C ALA A 331 5.83 -0.21 14.95
N ASP A 332 6.26 -0.04 13.70
CA ASP A 332 7.52 0.66 13.37
C ASP A 332 7.33 2.18 13.30
N THR A 333 6.09 2.66 13.45
CA THR A 333 5.78 4.09 13.51
C THR A 333 6.07 4.63 14.90
N LEU A 334 6.93 5.65 14.99
CA LEU A 334 7.26 6.31 16.26
C LEU A 334 6.27 7.46 16.57
N PRO A 335 5.92 7.68 17.85
CA PRO A 335 5.04 8.77 18.29
C PRO A 335 5.74 10.12 18.51
#